data_AF-A0AAW9HY92-F1
#
_entry.id   AF-A0AAW9HY92-F1
#
_cell.length_a   1.000
_cell.length_b   1.000
_cell.length_c   1.000
_cell.angle_alpha   90.00
_cell.angle_beta   90.00
_cell.angle_gamma   90.00
#
_symmetry.space_group_name_H-M   'P 1'
#
loop_
_entity.id
_entity.type
_entity.pdbx_description
1 polymer ?
#
loop_
_entity_poly.entity_id
_entity_poly.type
_entity_poly.pdbx_seq_one_letter_code
_entity_poly.pdbx_strand_id
1 'polypeptide(L)'
;MKQVSVVGIAGGTASGKSTIVSYIKEFFKDDIELICHDRYYKANDDKTFEERKNLNYDHPSSFETKRMIEDIKKLKAGNEIEVPVYDYTRHTRAKETVLAHPKKVIIVEG
;
A
#
# COMPACT_ATOMS: atom_id res chain seq x y z
N MET A 1 13.06 -15.45 16.25
CA MET A 1 11.98 -14.68 15.58
C MET A 1 11.29 -15.60 14.59
N LYS A 2 9.96 -15.63 14.53
CA LYS A 2 9.26 -16.35 13.45
C LYS A 2 9.60 -15.67 12.12
N GLN A 3 9.87 -16.47 11.08
CA GLN A 3 10.16 -15.95 9.76
C GLN A 3 8.91 -15.25 9.20
N VAL A 4 9.04 -13.98 8.84
CA VAL A 4 7.98 -13.20 8.15
C VAL A 4 8.23 -13.26 6.65
N SER A 5 7.24 -13.76 5.91
CA SER A 5 7.28 -13.84 4.44
C SER A 5 6.63 -12.61 3.82
N VAL A 6 7.27 -12.04 2.79
CA VAL A 6 6.69 -10.94 2.01
C VAL A 6 6.40 -11.46 0.60
N VAL A 7 5.15 -11.30 0.15
CA VAL A 7 4.69 -11.74 -1.17
C VAL A 7 4.26 -10.52 -1.97
N GLY A 8 4.90 -10.27 -3.11
CA GLY A 8 4.49 -9.24 -4.05
C GLY A 8 3.51 -9.78 -5.08
N ILE A 9 2.39 -9.09 -5.29
CA ILE A 9 1.39 -9.39 -6.33
C ILE A 9 1.30 -8.16 -7.22
N ALA A 10 1.84 -8.28 -8.44
CA ALA A 10 1.87 -7.19 -9.41
C ALA A 10 1.16 -7.55 -10.71
N GLY A 11 0.71 -6.54 -11.45
CA GLY A 11 0.00 -6.71 -12.72
C GLY A 11 -0.73 -5.44 -13.15
N GLY A 12 -1.23 -5.42 -14.39
CA GLY A 12 -1.98 -4.27 -14.90
C GLY A 12 -3.32 -4.05 -14.20
N THR A 13 -3.94 -2.89 -14.44
CA THR A 13 -5.33 -2.63 -14.05
C THR A 13 -6.25 -3.68 -14.69
N ALA A 14 -7.26 -4.14 -13.94
CA ALA A 14 -8.21 -5.18 -14.34
C ALA A 14 -7.60 -6.57 -14.63
N SER A 15 -6.36 -6.86 -14.21
CA SER A 15 -5.74 -8.18 -14.38
C SER A 15 -6.19 -9.24 -13.36
N GLY A 16 -7.12 -8.91 -12.46
CA GLY A 16 -7.65 -9.84 -11.44
C GLY A 16 -6.88 -9.88 -10.11
N LYS A 17 -5.93 -8.97 -9.86
CA LYS A 17 -5.15 -8.92 -8.60
C LYS A 17 -6.03 -8.87 -7.36
N SER A 18 -7.04 -8.00 -7.37
CA SER A 18 -7.96 -7.83 -6.24
C SER A 18 -8.72 -9.11 -5.91
N THR A 19 -9.06 -9.91 -6.94
CA THR A 19 -9.71 -11.23 -6.78
C THR A 19 -8.75 -12.25 -6.14
N ILE A 20 -7.49 -12.29 -6.56
CA ILE A 20 -6.49 -13.15 -5.92
C ILE A 20 -6.27 -12.73 -4.46
N VAL A 21 -6.15 -11.43 -4.20
CA VAL A 21 -6.02 -10.88 -2.85
C VAL A 21 -7.21 -11.23 -1.97
N SER A 22 -8.44 -11.21 -2.48
CA SER A 22 -9.62 -11.62 -1.69
C SER A 22 -9.58 -13.10 -1.30
N TYR A 23 -9.17 -13.99 -2.21
CA TYR A 23 -9.03 -15.41 -1.89
C TYR A 23 -7.90 -15.68 -0.88
N ILE A 24 -6.77 -14.98 -1.00
CA ILE A 24 -5.68 -15.11 -0.02
C ILE A 24 -6.15 -14.61 1.35
N LYS A 25 -6.91 -13.50 1.40
CA LYS A 25 -7.54 -13.01 2.64
C LYS A 25 -8.48 -14.04 3.27
N GLU A 26 -9.32 -14.67 2.47
CA GLU A 26 -10.25 -15.69 2.95
C GLU A 26 -9.53 -16.92 3.51
N PHE A 27 -8.47 -17.36 2.84
CA PHE A 27 -7.72 -18.55 3.24
C PHE A 27 -6.86 -18.33 4.49
N PHE A 28 -6.12 -17.22 4.55
CA PHE A 28 -5.17 -16.94 5.64
C PHE A 28 -5.76 -16.11 6.78
N LYS A 29 -6.95 -15.54 6.61
CA LYS A 29 -7.68 -14.76 7.64
C LYS A 29 -6.76 -13.74 8.34
N ASP A 30 -6.59 -13.88 9.65
CA ASP A 30 -5.86 -12.94 10.50
C ASP A 30 -4.33 -13.12 10.47
N ASP A 31 -3.80 -14.09 9.71
CA ASP A 31 -2.35 -14.36 9.62
C ASP A 31 -1.64 -13.53 8.53
N ILE A 32 -2.39 -12.70 7.78
CA ILE A 32 -1.86 -11.82 6.73
C ILE A 32 -2.09 -10.34 7.02
N GLU A 33 -1.19 -9.50 6.51
CA GLU A 33 -1.36 -8.06 6.39
C GLU A 33 -1.27 -7.64 4.93
N LEU A 34 -2.15 -6.75 4.46
CA LEU A 34 -2.15 -6.27 3.08
C LEU A 34 -1.65 -4.82 3.01
N ILE A 35 -0.57 -4.62 2.28
CA ILE A 35 -0.01 -3.32 1.95
C ILE A 35 -0.29 -3.04 0.46
N CYS A 36 -1.16 -2.07 0.20
CA CYS A 36 -1.48 -1.64 -1.17
C CYS A 36 -0.55 -0.49 -1.58
N HIS A 37 0.18 -0.64 -2.69
CA HIS A 37 1.15 0.33 -3.17
C HIS A 37 0.50 1.65 -3.57
N ASP A 38 -0.75 1.62 -4.06
CA ASP A 38 -1.54 2.81 -4.39
C ASP A 38 -1.80 3.72 -3.18
N ARG A 39 -1.76 3.20 -1.95
CA ARG A 39 -1.84 4.05 -0.75
C ARG A 39 -0.63 4.96 -0.56
N TYR A 40 0.48 4.64 -1.23
CA TYR A 40 1.75 5.34 -1.16
C TYR A 40 1.95 6.32 -2.31
N TYR A 41 0.91 6.79 -2.98
CA TYR A 41 1.03 7.98 -3.83
C TYR A 41 1.56 9.18 -3.04
N LYS A 42 2.36 10.02 -3.69
CA LYS A 42 2.80 11.31 -3.16
C LYS A 42 1.59 12.19 -2.89
N ALA A 43 1.62 12.92 -1.77
CA ALA A 43 0.53 13.82 -1.40
C ALA A 43 0.42 15.03 -2.37
N ASN A 44 1.56 15.47 -2.91
CA ASN A 44 1.66 16.66 -3.77
C ASN A 44 1.00 17.89 -3.11
N ASP A 45 1.27 18.09 -1.81
CA ASP A 45 0.71 19.20 -1.02
C ASP A 45 1.14 20.58 -1.54
N ASP A 46 2.20 20.62 -2.35
CA ASP A 46 2.69 21.80 -3.06
C ASP A 46 1.82 22.19 -4.28
N LYS A 47 0.83 21.37 -4.65
CA LYS A 47 0.03 21.54 -5.87
C LYS A 47 -1.44 21.78 -5.56
N THR A 48 -2.07 22.60 -6.40
CA THR A 48 -3.53 22.79 -6.40
C THR A 48 -4.25 21.51 -6.86
N PHE A 49 -5.56 21.44 -6.64
CA PHE A 49 -6.37 20.33 -7.14
C PHE A 49 -6.31 20.18 -8.68
N GLU A 50 -6.40 21.30 -9.41
CA GLU A 50 -6.34 21.29 -10.87
C GLU A 50 -4.99 20.82 -11.41
N GLU A 51 -3.89 21.17 -10.75
CA GLU A 51 -2.56 20.66 -11.11
C GLU A 51 -2.43 19.16 -10.83
N ARG A 52 -2.93 18.70 -9.68
CA ARG A 52 -2.89 17.26 -9.30
C ARG A 52 -3.65 16.39 -10.29
N LYS A 53 -4.79 16.86 -10.81
CA LYS A 53 -5.60 16.14 -11.81
C LYS A 53 -4.85 15.84 -13.11
N ASN A 54 -3.84 16.64 -13.46
CA ASN A 54 -3.07 16.50 -14.68
C ASN A 54 -1.77 15.68 -14.50
N LEU A 55 -1.51 15.13 -13.31
CA LEU A 55 -0.34 14.30 -13.06
C LEU A 55 -0.50 12.90 -13.66
N ASN A 56 0.61 12.31 -14.08
CA ASN A 56 0.67 10.91 -14.49
C ASN A 56 0.85 10.01 -13.26
N TYR A 57 -0.23 9.43 -12.76
CA TYR A 57 -0.20 8.53 -11.60
C TYR A 57 0.36 7.14 -11.92
N ASP A 58 0.41 6.71 -13.18
CA ASP A 58 1.01 5.43 -13.57
C ASP A 58 2.54 5.46 -13.61
N HIS A 59 3.14 6.66 -13.52
CA HIS A 59 4.59 6.78 -13.53
C HIS A 59 5.21 6.36 -12.18
N PRO A 60 6.31 5.57 -12.15
CA PRO A 60 6.93 5.12 -10.90
C PRO A 60 7.32 6.24 -9.91
N SER A 61 7.56 7.46 -10.40
CA SER A 61 7.89 8.61 -9.56
C SER A 61 6.71 9.16 -8.76
N SER A 62 5.48 8.75 -9.06
CA SER A 62 4.26 9.20 -8.38
C SER A 62 4.09 8.54 -7.02
N PHE A 63 4.88 7.50 -6.72
CA PHE A 63 4.86 6.76 -5.47
C PHE A 63 6.01 7.13 -4.51
N GLU A 64 5.74 7.03 -3.21
CA GLU A 64 6.73 7.04 -2.13
C GLU A 64 7.21 5.62 -1.81
N THR A 65 7.68 4.89 -2.82
CA THR A 65 8.08 3.47 -2.68
C THR A 65 9.13 3.26 -1.57
N LYS A 66 10.02 4.23 -1.32
CA LYS A 66 10.98 4.18 -0.21
C LYS A 66 10.28 4.10 1.15
N ARG A 67 9.23 4.90 1.37
CA ARG A 67 8.42 4.86 2.60
C ARG A 67 7.74 3.51 2.77
N MET A 68 7.14 2.97 1.70
CA MET A 68 6.53 1.64 1.74
C MET A 68 7.54 0.56 2.13
N ILE A 69 8.76 0.61 1.59
CA ILE A 69 9.84 -0.33 1.94
C ILE A 69 10.22 -0.21 3.43
N GLU A 70 10.32 1.00 3.97
CA GLU A 70 10.62 1.23 5.39
C GLU A 70 9.51 0.68 6.29
N ASP A 71 8.26 0.90 5.92
CA ASP A 71 7.09 0.39 6.60
C ASP A 71 7.05 -1.16 6.61
N ILE A 72 7.31 -1.81 5.47
CA ILE A 72 7.42 -3.27 5.39
C ILE A 72 8.57 -3.79 6.28
N LYS A 73 9.71 -3.08 6.34
CA LYS A 73 10.83 -3.45 7.22
C LYS A 73 10.43 -3.36 8.69
N LYS A 74 9.67 -2.33 9.10
CA LYS A 74 9.16 -2.20 10.47
C LYS A 74 8.21 -3.33 10.85
N LEU A 75 7.28 -3.68 9.95
CA LEU A 75 6.37 -4.82 10.13
C LEU A 75 7.13 -6.14 10.28
N LYS A 76 8.15 -6.38 9.44
CA LYS A 76 9.01 -7.57 9.56
C LYS A 76 9.79 -7.61 10.88
N ALA A 77 10.11 -6.45 11.45
CA ALA A 77 10.78 -6.33 12.74
C ALA A 77 9.82 -6.45 13.94
N GLY A 78 8.52 -6.68 13.70
CA GLY A 78 7.53 -6.85 14.77
C GLY A 78 6.93 -5.53 15.27
N ASN A 79 7.06 -4.43 14.52
CA ASN A 79 6.48 -3.14 14.89
C ASN A 79 5.24 -2.84 14.06
N GLU A 80 4.22 -2.28 14.71
CA GLU A 80 3.04 -1.73 14.04
C GLU A 80 3.42 -0.48 13.22
N ILE A 81 2.63 -0.19 12.19
CA ILE A 81 2.83 0.98 11.33
C ILE A 81 1.50 1.68 11.06
N GLU A 82 1.59 2.97 10.76
CA GLU A 82 0.48 3.76 10.26
C GLU A 82 0.56 3.86 8.73
N VAL A 83 -0.22 3.02 8.05
CA VAL A 83 -0.30 3.01 6.59
C VAL A 83 -1.09 4.24 6.13
N PRO A 84 -0.58 5.04 5.17
CA PRO A 84 -1.33 6.18 4.65
C PRO A 84 -2.65 5.74 4.00
N VAL A 85 -3.64 6.63 4.02
CA VAL A 85 -4.84 6.52 3.19
C VAL A 85 -4.72 7.53 2.04
N TYR A 86 -5.09 7.11 0.83
CA TYR A 86 -5.10 8.00 -0.32
C TYR A 86 -6.54 8.38 -0.69
N ASP A 87 -6.80 9.67 -0.78
CA ASP A 87 -8.09 10.22 -1.21
C ASP A 87 -8.07 10.41 -2.74
N TYR A 88 -8.62 9.41 -3.43
CA TYR A 88 -8.74 9.43 -4.89
C TYR A 88 -9.64 10.55 -5.42
N THR A 89 -10.58 11.07 -4.61
CA THR A 89 -11.46 12.16 -5.03
C THR A 89 -10.73 13.50 -5.03
N ARG A 90 -9.76 13.67 -4.13
CA ARG A 90 -8.94 14.88 -3.99
C ARG A 90 -7.55 14.75 -4.61
N HIS A 91 -7.20 13.59 -5.14
CA HIS A 91 -5.90 13.30 -5.73
C HIS A 91 -4.73 13.58 -4.77
N THR A 92 -4.89 13.24 -3.49
CA THR A 92 -3.89 13.49 -2.46
C THR A 92 -4.00 12.54 -1.28
N ARG A 93 -3.01 12.57 -0.39
CA ARG A 93 -3.02 11.76 0.83
C ARG A 93 -4.01 12.33 1.82
N ALA A 94 -4.80 11.46 2.43
CA ALA A 94 -5.70 11.83 3.50
C ALA A 94 -4.91 12.05 4.81
N LYS A 95 -5.50 12.71 5.80
CA LYS A 95 -4.84 12.93 7.11
C LYS A 95 -4.87 11.68 7.96
N GLU A 96 -5.88 10.85 7.77
CA GLU A 96 -6.06 9.57 8.41
C GLU A 96 -5.09 8.52 7.90
N THR A 97 -4.83 7.57 8.79
CA THR A 97 -4.00 6.40 8.56
C THR A 97 -4.79 5.15 8.96
N VAL A 98 -4.35 4.00 8.47
CA VAL A 98 -4.85 2.70 8.93
C VAL A 98 -3.72 1.99 9.66
N LEU A 99 -3.98 1.55 10.88
CA LEU A 99 -3.04 0.75 11.66
C LEU A 99 -2.86 -0.62 10.99
N ALA A 100 -1.63 -0.97 10.66
CA ALA A 100 -1.26 -2.29 10.18
C ALA A 100 -0.38 -3.00 11.21
N HIS A 101 -0.64 -4.28 11.41
CA HIS A 101 0.00 -5.05 12.47
C HIS A 101 1.05 -6.01 11.89
N PRO A 102 2.10 -6.36 12.65
CA PRO A 102 3.01 -7.42 12.27
C PRO A 102 2.27 -8.75 12.11
N LYS A 103 2.40 -9.38 10.94
CA LYS A 103 1.79 -10.67 10.60
C LYS A 103 2.82 -11.64 10.05
N LYS A 104 2.48 -12.94 9.99
CA LYS A 104 3.38 -13.97 9.45
C LYS A 104 3.63 -13.79 7.96
N VAL A 105 2.63 -13.28 7.25
CA VAL A 105 2.70 -13.01 5.81
C VAL A 105 2.28 -11.57 5.56
N ILE A 106 3.09 -10.84 4.82
CA ILE A 106 2.79 -9.49 4.34
C ILE A 106 2.60 -9.58 2.83
N ILE A 107 1.43 -9.19 2.35
CA ILE A 107 1.11 -9.12 0.93
C ILE A 107 1.31 -7.68 0.49
N VAL A 108 2.10 -7.48 -0.55
CA VAL A 108 2.25 -6.18 -1.21
C VAL A 108 1.55 -6.26 -2.56
N GLU A 109 0.56 -5.42 -2.79
CA GLU A 109 -0.22 -5.40 -4.03
C GLU A 109 -0.07 -4.06 -4.76
N GLY A 110 0.10 -4.12 -6.09
CA GLY A 110 0.24 -2.98 -7.01
C GLY A 110 0.40 -3.44 -8.46
#